data_AF-A0A6J8B1Z2-F1
#
_entry.id   AF-A0A6J8B1Z2-F1
#
_cell.length_a   1.000
_cell.length_b   1.000
_cell.length_c   1.000
_cell.angle_alpha   90.00
_cell.angle_beta   90.00
_cell.angle_gamma   90.00
#
_symmetry.space_group_name_H-M   'P 1'
#
loop_
_entity.id
_entity.type
_entity.pdbx_description
1 polymer ?
#
loop_
_entity_poly.entity_id
_entity_poly.type
_entity_poly.pdbx_seq_one_letter_code
_entity_poly.pdbx_strand_id
1 'polypeptide(L)'
;MKRWLDGNNKRKEPEVFDTVANGLKAIYRTKLLPLEEHYKFHDFHSPQLDDPDFDAKPMILLIGQYSTGKTTFIRFLLEQDFPGIRIGPEPTTDRFIAVMSGDQDGIVPGNALVVDSKKQFKPLTKFGNAFLNRFQCSTLNNPVVDSLTIVDTPGILSGEKQRLDRGYDFAGVLEWFAERVDRILLLFDAHKLDISDEFKRAIDAVKGYDDKIRIILNKADMVDHQQLMRVYGALMWSLGKVLNTPEVARVYIGSFWDQPLHFDMNRKLFELEEQDLFNDLQSLPKNAALRKLNDLIKRARLAKVIISDLNQSRI
;
A
#
# COMPACT_ATOMS: atom_id res chain seq x y z
N MET A 1 -26.86 -32.90 -49.67
CA MET A 1 -25.47 -32.46 -49.42
C MET A 1 -25.46 -30.97 -49.06
N LYS A 2 -25.78 -30.60 -47.80
CA LYS A 2 -25.54 -29.25 -47.24
C LYS A 2 -25.25 -29.39 -45.75
N ARG A 3 -24.08 -29.97 -45.46
CA ARG A 3 -23.52 -30.18 -44.12
C ARG A 3 -22.43 -29.12 -43.90
N TRP A 4 -22.81 -27.84 -43.97
CA TRP A 4 -21.88 -26.71 -43.85
C TRP A 4 -22.49 -25.46 -43.18
N LEU A 5 -23.60 -25.64 -42.43
CA LEU A 5 -24.23 -24.55 -41.66
C LEU A 5 -24.16 -24.77 -40.14
N ASP A 6 -23.71 -25.93 -39.66
CA ASP A 6 -23.49 -26.20 -38.22
C ASP A 6 -22.02 -26.00 -37.86
N GLY A 7 -21.58 -24.74 -37.91
CA GLY A 7 -20.36 -24.28 -37.25
C GLY A 7 -20.76 -23.57 -35.97
N ASN A 8 -20.83 -24.31 -34.86
CA ASN A 8 -21.22 -23.85 -33.53
C ASN A 8 -20.15 -22.92 -32.92
N ASN A 9 -19.86 -21.80 -33.58
CA ASN A 9 -18.95 -20.76 -33.11
C ASN A 9 -19.81 -19.62 -32.55
N LYS A 10 -20.52 -19.90 -31.45
CA LYS A 10 -21.05 -18.85 -30.57
C LYS A 10 -19.84 -18.09 -30.02
N ARG A 11 -19.40 -17.07 -30.75
CA ARG A 11 -18.65 -15.96 -30.16
C ARG A 11 -19.52 -15.51 -28.99
N LYS A 12 -19.06 -15.76 -27.76
CA LYS A 12 -19.73 -15.26 -26.56
C LYS A 12 -19.98 -13.77 -26.79
N GLU A 13 -21.24 -13.37 -26.77
CA GLU A 13 -21.59 -11.96 -26.80
C GLU A 13 -20.78 -11.26 -25.70
N PRO A 14 -20.13 -10.12 -25.98
CA PRO A 14 -19.40 -9.40 -24.97
C PRO A 14 -20.38 -9.03 -23.85
N GLU A 15 -20.15 -9.55 -22.64
CA GLU A 15 -20.88 -9.12 -21.45
C GLU A 15 -20.59 -7.62 -21.27
N VAL A 16 -21.59 -6.79 -21.55
CA VAL A 16 -21.49 -5.34 -21.39
C VAL A 16 -21.74 -5.05 -19.91
N PHE A 17 -20.74 -4.49 -19.24
CA PHE A 17 -20.85 -4.03 -17.87
C PHE A 17 -20.89 -2.50 -17.83
N ASP A 18 -21.71 -1.93 -16.96
CA ASP A 18 -21.83 -0.47 -16.80
C ASP A 18 -20.52 0.19 -16.33
N THR A 19 -19.70 -0.55 -15.57
CA THR A 19 -18.38 -0.10 -15.11
C THR A 19 -17.38 -1.25 -15.11
N VAL A 20 -16.09 -0.94 -15.21
CA VAL A 20 -15.01 -1.93 -15.11
C VAL A 20 -15.05 -2.65 -13.75
N ALA A 21 -15.38 -1.93 -12.66
CA ALA A 21 -15.51 -2.51 -11.33
C ALA A 21 -16.60 -3.59 -11.28
N ASN A 22 -17.77 -3.33 -11.87
CA ASN A 22 -18.86 -4.32 -11.95
C ASN A 22 -18.46 -5.56 -12.78
N GLY A 23 -17.74 -5.34 -13.89
CA GLY A 23 -17.19 -6.44 -14.68
C GLY A 23 -16.19 -7.30 -13.91
N LEU A 24 -15.26 -6.68 -13.17
CA LEU A 24 -14.29 -7.39 -12.34
C LEU A 24 -14.98 -8.19 -11.22
N LYS A 25 -15.99 -7.61 -10.55
CA LYS A 25 -16.81 -8.31 -9.54
C LYS A 25 -17.50 -9.54 -10.12
N ALA A 26 -18.15 -9.39 -11.28
CA ALA A 26 -18.83 -10.48 -11.95
C ALA A 26 -17.87 -11.61 -12.34
N ILE A 27 -16.71 -11.27 -12.90
CA ILE A 27 -15.66 -12.25 -13.25
C ILE A 27 -15.14 -12.97 -12.00
N TYR A 28 -14.84 -12.23 -10.92
CA TYR A 28 -14.38 -12.84 -9.66
C TYR A 28 -15.40 -13.85 -9.14
N ARG A 29 -16.66 -13.43 -8.97
CA ARG A 29 -17.73 -14.27 -8.41
C ARG A 29 -18.06 -15.49 -9.27
N THR A 30 -18.02 -15.36 -10.59
CA THR A 30 -18.45 -16.44 -11.49
C THR A 30 -17.32 -17.39 -11.89
N LYS A 31 -16.06 -16.93 -11.87
CA LYS A 31 -14.91 -17.72 -12.37
C LYS A 31 -13.92 -18.08 -11.29
N LEU A 32 -13.54 -17.14 -10.43
CA LEU A 32 -12.44 -17.33 -9.50
C LEU A 32 -12.91 -17.81 -8.13
N LEU A 33 -13.95 -17.20 -7.57
CA LEU A 33 -14.49 -17.55 -6.26
C LEU A 33 -14.86 -19.04 -6.11
N PRO A 34 -15.55 -19.69 -7.06
CA PRO A 34 -15.86 -21.12 -6.93
C PRO A 34 -14.62 -22.01 -6.88
N LEU A 35 -13.52 -21.58 -7.53
CA LEU A 35 -12.24 -22.28 -7.46
C LEU A 35 -11.55 -22.04 -6.12
N GLU A 36 -11.57 -20.80 -5.61
CA GLU A 36 -10.99 -20.46 -4.31
C GLU A 36 -11.68 -21.23 -3.17
N GLU A 37 -13.00 -21.33 -3.19
CA GLU A 37 -13.79 -22.08 -2.21
C GLU A 37 -13.53 -23.60 -2.29
N HIS A 38 -13.54 -24.18 -3.50
CA HIS A 38 -13.36 -25.62 -3.68
C HIS A 38 -12.00 -26.12 -3.17
N TYR A 39 -10.95 -25.33 -3.35
CA TYR A 39 -9.58 -25.67 -2.96
C TYR A 39 -9.15 -25.03 -1.64
N LYS A 40 -10.08 -24.42 -0.89
CA LYS A 40 -9.81 -23.77 0.41
C LYS A 40 -8.69 -22.72 0.35
N PHE A 41 -8.60 -21.98 -0.75
CA PHE A 41 -7.58 -20.95 -0.97
C PHE A 41 -7.51 -19.95 0.19
N HIS A 42 -8.68 -19.60 0.75
CA HIS A 42 -8.82 -18.64 1.83
C HIS A 42 -8.19 -19.05 3.15
N ASP A 43 -8.01 -20.35 3.38
CA ASP A 43 -7.40 -20.88 4.60
C ASP A 43 -5.87 -20.75 4.58
N PHE A 44 -5.27 -20.62 3.38
CA PHE A 44 -3.81 -20.69 3.19
C PHE A 44 -3.17 -19.39 2.71
N HIS A 45 -3.89 -18.57 1.93
CA HIS A 45 -3.31 -17.41 1.26
C HIS A 45 -4.02 -16.12 1.64
N SER A 46 -5.13 -15.83 0.97
CA SER A 46 -5.81 -14.54 1.11
C SER A 46 -7.31 -14.73 1.31
N PRO A 47 -7.94 -13.90 2.17
CA PRO A 47 -9.38 -13.96 2.39
C PRO A 47 -10.13 -13.67 1.09
N GLN A 48 -11.42 -14.05 1.09
CA GLN A 48 -12.35 -13.72 0.01
C GLN A 48 -12.41 -12.20 -0.21
N LEU A 49 -12.54 -11.80 -1.47
CA LEU A 49 -12.75 -10.40 -1.83
C LEU A 49 -14.24 -10.06 -1.73
N ASP A 50 -14.54 -8.98 -1.02
CA ASP A 50 -15.89 -8.43 -0.86
C ASP A 50 -16.10 -7.25 -1.82
N ASP A 51 -17.35 -6.82 -1.99
CA ASP A 51 -17.68 -5.67 -2.87
C ASP A 51 -16.87 -4.40 -2.59
N PRO A 52 -16.59 -4.02 -1.31
CA PRO A 52 -15.76 -2.87 -1.00
C PRO A 52 -14.33 -2.96 -1.55
N ASP A 53 -13.74 -4.14 -1.73
CA ASP A 53 -12.39 -4.24 -2.33
C ASP A 53 -12.38 -3.74 -3.79
N PHE A 54 -13.49 -3.94 -4.51
CA PHE A 54 -13.65 -3.49 -5.89
C PHE A 54 -14.10 -2.04 -6.01
N ASP A 55 -14.83 -1.52 -5.01
CA ASP A 55 -15.33 -0.13 -5.01
C ASP A 55 -14.40 0.85 -4.29
N ALA A 56 -13.44 0.34 -3.51
CA ALA A 56 -12.52 1.17 -2.74
C ALA A 56 -11.72 2.11 -3.63
N LYS A 57 -11.52 3.33 -3.12
CA LYS A 57 -10.60 4.31 -3.69
C LYS A 57 -9.16 3.77 -3.63
N PRO A 58 -8.28 4.24 -4.52
CA PRO A 58 -6.87 3.88 -4.46
C PRO A 58 -6.26 4.14 -3.09
N MET A 59 -5.46 3.20 -2.60
CA MET A 59 -4.80 3.33 -1.29
C MET A 59 -3.29 3.53 -1.41
N ILE A 60 -2.73 4.45 -0.64
CA ILE A 60 -1.29 4.65 -0.53
C ILE A 60 -0.86 4.20 0.87
N LEU A 61 0.14 3.33 0.95
CA LEU A 61 0.73 2.87 2.21
C LEU A 61 2.07 3.54 2.43
N LEU A 62 2.27 4.20 3.57
CA LEU A 62 3.56 4.79 3.95
C LEU A 62 4.28 3.85 4.90
N ILE A 63 5.48 3.39 4.56
CA ILE A 63 6.33 2.57 5.43
C ILE A 63 7.66 3.30 5.62
N GLY A 64 8.16 3.30 6.85
CA GLY A 64 9.44 3.91 7.15
C GLY A 64 9.76 3.86 8.62
N GLN A 65 11.02 4.06 8.94
CA GLN A 65 11.47 4.08 10.32
C GLN A 65 10.90 5.24 11.12
N TYR A 66 11.16 5.19 12.42
CA TYR A 66 10.80 6.28 13.31
C TYR A 66 11.46 7.61 12.86
N SER A 67 10.72 8.71 12.98
CA SER A 67 11.16 10.07 12.62
C SER A 67 11.49 10.33 11.13
N THR A 68 11.17 9.43 10.20
CA THR A 68 11.40 9.67 8.74
C THR A 68 10.44 10.69 8.11
N GLY A 69 9.43 11.16 8.85
CA GLY A 69 8.50 12.19 8.38
C GLY A 69 7.24 11.68 7.67
N LYS A 70 6.81 10.43 7.90
CA LYS A 70 5.57 9.87 7.32
C LYS A 70 4.34 10.73 7.61
N THR A 71 4.06 10.97 8.89
CA THR A 71 2.91 11.78 9.33
C THR A 71 3.00 13.22 8.82
N THR A 72 4.20 13.81 8.79
CA THR A 72 4.46 15.14 8.22
C THR A 72 4.22 15.16 6.71
N PHE A 73 4.63 14.12 5.98
CA PHE A 73 4.37 13.98 4.55
C PHE A 73 2.87 13.92 4.25
N ILE A 74 2.08 13.22 5.07
CA ILE A 74 0.62 13.19 4.92
C ILE A 74 0.04 14.58 5.12
N ARG A 75 0.40 15.28 6.21
CA ARG A 75 -0.02 16.67 6.44
C ARG A 75 0.37 17.58 5.27
N PHE A 76 1.58 17.42 4.75
CA PHE A 76 2.08 18.19 3.61
C PHE A 76 1.23 17.94 2.36
N LEU A 77 0.91 16.67 2.05
CA LEU A 77 0.06 16.32 0.91
C LEU A 77 -1.39 16.84 1.07
N LEU A 78 -1.92 16.84 2.29
CA LEU A 78 -3.27 17.31 2.57
C LEU A 78 -3.35 18.84 2.68
N GLU A 79 -2.20 19.52 2.85
CA GLU A 79 -2.07 20.93 3.22
C GLU A 79 -2.87 21.30 4.49
N GLN A 80 -3.17 20.32 5.34
CA GLN A 80 -3.92 20.49 6.57
C GLN A 80 -3.63 19.37 7.58
N ASP A 81 -3.89 19.64 8.85
CA ASP A 81 -3.87 18.63 9.90
C ASP A 81 -5.08 17.69 9.76
N PHE A 82 -4.95 16.46 10.24
CA PHE A 82 -6.02 15.46 10.24
C PHE A 82 -6.30 14.93 11.67
N PRO A 83 -7.53 14.50 11.97
CA PRO A 83 -7.88 13.98 13.29
C PRO A 83 -6.97 12.86 13.79
N GLY A 84 -6.42 13.04 15.00
CA GLY A 84 -5.52 12.07 15.62
C GLY A 84 -4.08 12.15 15.13
N ILE A 85 -3.72 13.18 14.36
CA ILE A 85 -2.33 13.49 14.02
C ILE A 85 -1.50 13.76 15.29
N ARG A 86 -0.30 13.16 15.36
CA ARG A 86 0.67 13.40 16.42
C ARG A 86 2.08 13.49 15.84
N ILE A 87 2.54 14.71 15.59
CA ILE A 87 3.90 14.98 15.13
C ILE A 87 4.75 15.36 16.34
N GLY A 88 5.80 14.58 16.63
CA GLY A 88 6.74 14.89 17.71
C GLY A 88 8.04 14.09 17.59
N PRO A 89 9.09 14.51 18.32
CA PRO A 89 10.41 13.85 18.32
C PRO A 89 10.46 12.57 19.15
N GLU A 90 9.44 12.31 19.98
CA GLU A 90 9.24 11.06 20.74
C GLU A 90 8.37 10.07 19.95
N PRO A 91 8.45 8.74 20.16
CA PRO A 91 7.61 7.74 19.49
C PRO A 91 6.10 8.03 19.58
N THR A 92 5.59 8.89 18.71
CA THR A 92 4.24 9.47 18.81
C THR A 92 3.18 8.67 18.07
N THR A 93 3.58 7.94 17.02
CA THR A 93 2.69 7.12 16.19
C THR A 93 2.96 5.64 16.44
N ASP A 94 2.20 5.06 17.38
CA ASP A 94 2.16 3.63 17.68
C ASP A 94 1.00 2.91 16.97
N ARG A 95 0.26 3.63 16.12
CA ARG A 95 -0.98 3.15 15.47
C ARG A 95 -0.91 3.24 13.96
N PHE A 96 -1.63 2.32 13.32
CA PHE A 96 -2.01 2.45 11.92
C PHE A 96 -3.16 3.45 11.81
N ILE A 97 -3.03 4.42 10.90
CA ILE A 97 -4.06 5.44 10.67
C ILE A 97 -4.46 5.39 9.20
N ALA A 98 -5.70 4.98 8.94
CA ALA A 98 -6.30 5.12 7.62
C ALA A 98 -6.95 6.51 7.51
N VAL A 99 -6.34 7.41 6.76
CA VAL A 99 -6.88 8.74 6.46
C VAL A 99 -7.80 8.65 5.25
N MET A 100 -9.08 8.92 5.47
CA MET A 100 -10.15 8.75 4.48
C MET A 100 -11.03 9.99 4.38
N SER A 101 -11.71 10.15 3.25
CA SER A 101 -12.77 11.15 3.11
C SER A 101 -13.94 10.85 4.05
N GLY A 102 -14.49 11.91 4.64
CA GLY A 102 -15.75 11.91 5.36
C GLY A 102 -16.32 13.31 5.49
N ASP A 103 -17.62 13.42 5.70
CA ASP A 103 -18.34 14.71 5.75
C ASP A 103 -17.93 15.57 6.94
N GLN A 104 -17.47 14.93 8.02
CA GLN A 104 -17.02 15.56 9.25
C GLN A 104 -15.69 14.99 9.71
N ASP A 105 -14.92 15.86 10.36
CA ASP A 105 -13.67 15.50 11.00
C ASP A 105 -13.95 14.57 12.19
N GLY A 106 -13.38 13.38 12.16
CA GLY A 106 -13.67 12.35 13.14
C GLY A 106 -12.61 11.27 13.21
N ILE A 107 -12.60 10.56 14.33
CA ILE A 107 -11.76 9.38 14.55
C ILE A 107 -12.68 8.20 14.79
N VAL A 108 -12.54 7.16 13.96
CA VAL A 108 -13.24 5.88 14.12
C VAL A 108 -12.24 4.84 14.62
N PRO A 109 -12.43 4.27 15.82
CA PRO A 109 -11.56 3.21 16.33
C PRO A 109 -11.60 1.94 15.48
N GLY A 110 -10.49 1.19 15.44
CA GLY A 110 -10.36 -0.02 14.63
C GLY A 110 -11.44 -1.07 14.89
N ASN A 111 -11.85 -1.25 16.16
CA ASN A 111 -12.94 -2.17 16.53
C ASN A 111 -14.28 -1.82 15.88
N ALA A 112 -14.57 -0.53 15.69
CA ALA A 112 -15.77 -0.09 14.98
C ALA A 112 -15.60 -0.19 13.46
N LEU A 113 -14.38 0.10 12.97
CA LEU A 113 -14.04 0.14 11.56
C LEU A 113 -14.13 -1.22 10.87
N VAL A 114 -13.79 -2.31 11.56
CA VAL A 114 -13.88 -3.67 11.00
C VAL A 114 -15.31 -4.22 10.92
N VAL A 115 -16.26 -3.57 11.58
CA VAL A 115 -17.69 -3.95 11.54
C VAL A 115 -18.43 -3.21 10.42
N ASP A 116 -17.87 -2.11 9.91
CA ASP A 116 -18.47 -1.33 8.83
C ASP A 116 -18.42 -2.10 7.50
N SER A 117 -19.59 -2.54 7.01
CA SER A 117 -19.74 -3.27 5.75
C SER A 117 -19.40 -2.44 4.51
N LYS A 118 -19.33 -1.11 4.64
CA LYS A 118 -18.94 -0.21 3.54
C LYS A 118 -17.43 -0.07 3.41
N LYS A 119 -16.64 -0.62 4.34
CA LYS A 119 -15.19 -0.48 4.39
C LYS A 119 -14.51 -1.84 4.19
N GLN A 120 -13.37 -1.82 3.52
CA GLN A 120 -12.58 -3.02 3.21
C GLN A 120 -11.74 -3.56 4.38
N PHE A 121 -11.97 -3.06 5.60
CA PHE A 121 -11.10 -3.37 6.74
C PHE A 121 -11.56 -4.56 7.57
N LYS A 122 -12.75 -5.11 7.31
CA LYS A 122 -13.29 -6.28 8.03
C LYS A 122 -12.30 -7.44 8.18
N PRO A 123 -11.52 -7.84 7.16
CA PRO A 123 -10.55 -8.94 7.29
C PRO A 123 -9.43 -8.68 8.30
N LEU A 124 -9.18 -7.43 8.70
CA LEU A 124 -8.17 -7.09 9.71
C LEU A 124 -8.52 -7.61 11.11
N THR A 125 -9.77 -8.03 11.34
CA THR A 125 -10.19 -8.71 12.58
C THR A 125 -9.30 -9.92 12.91
N LYS A 126 -8.72 -10.58 11.89
CA LYS A 126 -7.83 -11.74 12.07
C LYS A 126 -6.57 -11.44 12.89
N PHE A 127 -6.13 -10.18 12.94
CA PHE A 127 -4.96 -9.75 13.72
C PHE A 127 -5.28 -9.50 15.21
N GLY A 128 -6.55 -9.64 15.60
CA GLY A 128 -6.99 -9.60 17.00
C GLY A 128 -7.04 -8.21 17.63
N ASN A 129 -7.55 -8.16 18.86
CA ASN A 129 -7.81 -6.91 19.57
C ASN A 129 -6.56 -6.05 19.83
N ALA A 130 -5.38 -6.67 19.97
CA ALA A 130 -4.13 -5.95 20.16
C ALA A 130 -3.82 -5.02 18.97
N PHE A 131 -4.03 -5.51 17.75
CA PHE A 131 -3.93 -4.70 16.53
C PHE A 131 -5.06 -3.68 16.43
N LEU A 132 -6.32 -4.11 16.64
CA LEU A 132 -7.48 -3.23 16.46
C LEU A 132 -7.48 -2.01 17.40
N ASN A 133 -6.90 -2.13 18.60
CA ASN A 133 -6.69 -1.02 19.52
C ASN A 133 -5.62 -0.02 19.03
N ARG A 134 -4.74 -0.47 18.13
CA ARG A 134 -3.69 0.32 17.47
C ARG A 134 -4.01 0.56 15.99
N PHE A 135 -5.27 0.46 15.61
CA PHE A 135 -5.75 0.82 14.29
C PHE A 135 -6.88 1.84 14.43
N GLN A 136 -6.87 2.87 13.60
CA GLN A 136 -7.92 3.87 13.57
C GLN A 136 -8.11 4.41 12.15
N CYS A 137 -9.30 4.91 11.87
CA CYS A 137 -9.59 5.69 10.68
C CYS A 137 -9.77 7.15 11.09
N SER A 138 -9.07 8.04 10.41
CA SER A 138 -9.26 9.49 10.50
C SER A 138 -10.07 9.92 9.30
N THR A 139 -11.27 10.45 9.52
CA THR A 139 -12.10 11.03 8.47
C THR A 139 -11.96 12.53 8.46
N LEU A 140 -11.90 13.12 7.28
CA LEU A 140 -11.89 14.57 7.07
C LEU A 140 -12.41 14.92 5.68
N ASN A 141 -12.90 16.14 5.52
CA ASN A 141 -13.32 16.66 4.23
C ASN A 141 -12.11 17.30 3.52
N ASN A 142 -11.55 16.62 2.52
CA ASN A 142 -10.42 17.14 1.75
C ASN A 142 -10.35 16.55 0.33
N PRO A 143 -10.10 17.38 -0.70
CA PRO A 143 -10.08 16.95 -2.10
C PRO A 143 -9.10 15.80 -2.41
N VAL A 144 -7.99 15.71 -1.66
CA VAL A 144 -7.02 14.63 -1.81
C VAL A 144 -7.67 13.32 -1.40
N VAL A 145 -8.21 13.20 -0.19
CA VAL A 145 -8.83 11.96 0.29
C VAL A 145 -10.20 11.66 -0.36
N ASP A 146 -10.76 12.63 -1.07
CA ASP A 146 -11.88 12.39 -1.97
C ASP A 146 -11.48 11.51 -3.15
N SER A 147 -10.22 11.56 -3.57
CA SER A 147 -9.69 10.79 -4.69
C SER A 147 -8.89 9.56 -4.26
N LEU A 148 -8.30 9.55 -3.06
CA LEU A 148 -7.45 8.47 -2.57
C LEU A 148 -7.65 8.20 -1.07
N THR A 149 -7.04 7.14 -0.56
CA THR A 149 -6.97 6.83 0.87
C THR A 149 -5.51 6.69 1.25
N ILE A 150 -5.10 7.26 2.38
CA ILE A 150 -3.71 7.22 2.82
C ILE A 150 -3.63 6.39 4.10
N VAL A 151 -2.68 5.46 4.17
CA VAL A 151 -2.43 4.65 5.36
C VAL A 151 -1.08 5.04 5.94
N ASP A 152 -1.10 5.71 7.09
CA ASP A 152 0.09 5.93 7.91
C ASP A 152 0.37 4.66 8.73
N THR A 153 1.63 4.24 8.76
CA THR A 153 2.05 3.09 9.55
C THR A 153 2.88 3.54 10.75
N PRO A 154 2.85 2.79 11.86
CA PRO A 154 3.74 3.04 12.99
C PRO A 154 5.20 3.11 12.55
N GLY A 155 5.97 4.02 13.15
CA GLY A 155 7.40 4.11 12.88
C GLY A 155 8.10 2.80 13.23
N ILE A 156 8.85 2.23 12.29
CA ILE A 156 9.65 1.03 12.55
C ILE A 156 10.82 1.43 13.43
N LEU A 157 10.92 0.79 14.59
CA LEU A 157 11.95 1.06 15.59
C LEU A 157 13.10 0.07 15.44
N SER A 158 14.30 0.48 15.82
CA SER A 158 15.48 -0.38 15.83
C SER A 158 15.58 -1.09 17.18
N GLY A 159 15.19 -2.37 17.26
CA GLY A 159 15.48 -3.22 18.42
C GLY A 159 14.45 -4.30 18.75
N GLU A 160 14.93 -5.48 19.18
CA GLU A 160 14.09 -6.66 19.44
C GLU A 160 13.06 -6.48 20.57
N LYS A 161 13.34 -5.66 21.58
CA LYS A 161 12.45 -5.49 22.75
C LYS A 161 11.09 -4.90 22.38
N GLN A 162 11.03 -4.02 21.39
CA GLN A 162 9.77 -3.40 20.96
C GLN A 162 8.98 -4.28 19.97
N ARG A 163 9.60 -5.30 19.37
CA ARG A 163 8.86 -6.29 18.56
C ARG A 163 7.89 -7.09 19.41
N LEU A 164 8.36 -7.59 20.56
CA LEU A 164 7.55 -8.39 21.46
C LEU A 164 6.42 -7.57 22.10
N ASP A 165 6.60 -6.25 22.21
CA ASP A 165 5.68 -5.33 22.89
C ASP A 165 4.50 -4.84 22.02
N ARG A 166 4.47 -5.19 20.72
CA ARG A 166 3.34 -4.83 19.86
C ARG A 166 2.10 -5.66 20.13
N GLY A 167 2.28 -6.95 20.42
CA GLY A 167 1.18 -7.89 20.67
C GLY A 167 0.38 -8.28 19.43
N TYR A 168 0.86 -7.97 18.22
CA TYR A 168 0.26 -8.39 16.95
C TYR A 168 1.35 -8.60 15.87
N ASP A 169 1.01 -9.36 14.83
CA ASP A 169 1.89 -9.60 13.69
C ASP A 169 1.96 -8.37 12.77
N PHE A 170 3.01 -7.56 12.94
CA PHE A 170 3.21 -6.36 12.14
C PHE A 170 3.52 -6.66 10.66
N ALA A 171 4.28 -7.72 10.38
CA ALA A 171 4.65 -8.08 9.02
C ALA A 171 3.43 -8.56 8.24
N GLY A 172 2.61 -9.43 8.84
CA GLY A 172 1.37 -9.89 8.23
C GLY A 172 0.36 -8.76 7.98
N VAL A 173 0.31 -7.74 8.85
CA VAL A 173 -0.52 -6.54 8.60
C VAL A 173 -0.01 -5.75 7.39
N LEU A 174 1.32 -5.55 7.28
CA LEU A 174 1.91 -4.86 6.13
C LEU A 174 1.66 -5.61 4.83
N GLU A 175 1.82 -6.93 4.83
CA GLU A 175 1.52 -7.80 3.69
C GLU A 175 0.05 -7.68 3.27
N TRP A 176 -0.87 -7.69 4.24
CA TRP A 176 -2.30 -7.51 3.96
C TRP A 176 -2.62 -6.16 3.29
N PHE A 177 -1.97 -5.09 3.73
CA PHE A 177 -2.08 -3.78 3.08
C PHE A 177 -1.42 -3.79 1.70
N ALA A 178 -0.22 -4.37 1.55
CA ALA A 178 0.51 -4.44 0.30
C ALA A 178 -0.28 -5.12 -0.83
N GLU A 179 -1.06 -6.15 -0.49
CA GLU A 179 -1.96 -6.82 -1.43
C GLU A 179 -3.03 -5.86 -2.00
N ARG A 180 -3.55 -4.93 -1.18
CA ARG A 180 -4.70 -4.07 -1.51
C ARG A 180 -4.35 -2.65 -1.92
N VAL A 181 -3.16 -2.19 -1.57
CA VAL A 181 -2.74 -0.82 -1.86
C VAL A 181 -2.33 -0.66 -3.30
N ASP A 182 -2.37 0.58 -3.72
CA ASP A 182 -2.08 1.06 -5.05
C ASP A 182 -0.62 1.49 -5.20
N ARG A 183 -0.08 2.09 -4.13
CA ARG A 183 1.31 2.50 -4.00
C ARG A 183 1.81 2.23 -2.60
N ILE A 184 3.09 1.88 -2.51
CA ILE A 184 3.83 1.72 -1.26
C ILE A 184 4.96 2.74 -1.28
N LEU A 185 4.90 3.72 -0.39
CA LEU A 185 5.92 4.74 -0.23
C LEU A 185 6.87 4.30 0.88
N LEU A 186 8.12 4.00 0.53
CA LEU A 186 9.19 3.70 1.48
C LEU A 186 9.96 4.99 1.80
N LEU A 187 9.78 5.53 3.01
CA LEU A 187 10.40 6.78 3.45
C LEU A 187 11.72 6.51 4.18
N PHE A 188 12.77 7.19 3.74
CA PHE A 188 14.10 7.22 4.33
C PHE A 188 14.47 8.64 4.73
N ASP A 189 15.25 8.80 5.81
CA ASP A 189 15.78 10.08 6.24
C ASP A 189 17.22 10.25 5.69
N ALA A 190 17.46 11.30 4.91
CA ALA A 190 18.77 11.54 4.30
C ALA A 190 19.86 11.88 5.35
N HIS A 191 19.47 12.42 6.50
CA HIS A 191 20.39 12.76 7.57
C HIS A 191 20.76 11.53 8.43
N LYS A 192 19.82 10.59 8.61
CA LYS A 192 19.99 9.38 9.43
C LYS A 192 19.63 8.12 8.65
N LEU A 193 20.37 7.86 7.57
CA LEU A 193 20.18 6.64 6.80
C LEU A 193 20.65 5.43 7.61
N ASP A 194 19.70 4.69 8.15
CA ASP A 194 19.87 3.36 8.74
C ASP A 194 18.88 2.41 8.08
N ILE A 195 19.20 1.12 7.94
CA ILE A 195 18.24 0.10 7.52
C ILE A 195 18.33 -1.03 8.54
N SER A 196 17.60 -0.86 9.64
CA SER A 196 17.50 -1.84 10.71
C SER A 196 16.95 -3.18 10.19
N ASP A 197 17.27 -4.27 10.88
CA ASP A 197 16.77 -5.60 10.51
C ASP A 197 15.24 -5.72 10.60
N GLU A 198 14.59 -4.86 11.39
CA GLU A 198 13.14 -4.75 11.39
C GLU A 198 12.60 -4.06 10.15
N PHE A 199 13.27 -3.02 9.68
CA PHE A 199 12.87 -2.39 8.45
C PHE A 199 13.09 -3.31 7.25
N LYS A 200 14.17 -4.10 7.22
CA LYS A 200 14.36 -5.16 6.21
C LYS A 200 13.20 -6.14 6.18
N ARG A 201 12.77 -6.65 7.34
CA ARG A 201 11.61 -7.57 7.40
C ARG A 201 10.30 -6.91 6.93
N ALA A 202 10.12 -5.62 7.21
CA ALA A 202 8.96 -4.89 6.68
C ALA A 202 9.02 -4.74 5.16
N ILE A 203 10.20 -4.53 4.59
CA ILE A 203 10.42 -4.51 3.13
C ILE A 203 10.20 -5.92 2.55
N ASP A 204 10.67 -6.97 3.22
CA ASP A 204 10.44 -8.36 2.83
C ASP A 204 8.94 -8.72 2.83
N ALA A 205 8.15 -8.16 3.76
CA ALA A 205 6.70 -8.38 3.82
C ALA A 205 5.93 -7.75 2.64
N VAL A 206 6.53 -6.80 1.93
CA VAL A 206 5.94 -6.18 0.73
C VAL A 206 6.59 -6.67 -0.57
N LYS A 207 7.46 -7.68 -0.48
CA LYS A 207 8.14 -8.29 -1.62
C LYS A 207 7.13 -8.95 -2.56
N GLY A 208 7.36 -8.83 -3.87
CA GLY A 208 6.40 -9.30 -4.90
C GLY A 208 5.37 -8.25 -5.31
N TYR A 209 5.34 -7.11 -4.60
CA TYR A 209 4.60 -5.90 -4.98
C TYR A 209 5.55 -4.77 -5.40
N ASP A 210 6.73 -5.12 -5.93
CA ASP A 210 7.81 -4.19 -6.27
C ASP A 210 7.37 -3.10 -7.28
N ASP A 211 6.42 -3.45 -8.17
CA ASP A 211 5.83 -2.50 -9.12
C ASP A 211 5.06 -1.34 -8.46
N LYS A 212 4.58 -1.56 -7.23
CA LYS A 212 3.86 -0.59 -6.40
C LYS A 212 4.79 0.28 -5.55
N ILE A 213 6.06 -0.13 -5.38
CA ILE A 213 7.02 0.53 -4.49
C ILE A 213 7.56 1.82 -5.12
N ARG A 214 7.59 2.88 -4.33
CA ARG A 214 8.31 4.12 -4.59
C ARG A 214 9.11 4.50 -3.35
N ILE A 215 10.34 4.96 -3.56
CA ILE A 215 11.23 5.33 -2.48
C ILE A 215 11.22 6.84 -2.35
N ILE A 216 11.15 7.34 -1.12
CA ILE A 216 11.24 8.76 -0.81
C ILE A 216 12.45 8.96 0.10
N LEU A 217 13.45 9.67 -0.40
CA LEU A 217 14.59 10.14 0.39
C LEU A 217 14.26 11.54 0.92
N ASN A 218 13.69 11.57 2.12
CA ASN A 218 13.18 12.77 2.78
C ASN A 218 14.28 13.51 3.56
N LYS A 219 14.03 14.78 3.88
CA LYS A 219 14.96 15.69 4.58
C LYS A 219 16.29 15.84 3.85
N ALA A 220 16.26 15.80 2.52
CA ALA A 220 17.45 15.93 1.68
C ALA A 220 18.10 17.32 1.78
N ASP A 221 17.35 18.33 2.21
CA ASP A 221 17.85 19.68 2.49
C ASP A 221 18.70 19.78 3.77
N MET A 222 18.73 18.75 4.62
CA MET A 222 19.53 18.71 5.85
C MET A 222 20.99 18.31 5.64
N VAL A 223 21.35 17.94 4.40
CA VAL A 223 22.67 17.47 4.03
C VAL A 223 23.19 18.26 2.83
N ASP A 224 24.51 18.42 2.73
CA ASP A 224 25.12 19.08 1.58
C ASP A 224 25.03 18.21 0.31
N HIS A 225 25.39 18.79 -0.84
CA HIS A 225 25.31 18.08 -2.12
C HIS A 225 26.18 16.81 -2.16
N GLN A 226 27.38 16.84 -1.57
CA GLN A 226 28.28 15.68 -1.62
C GLN A 226 27.78 14.54 -0.72
N GLN A 227 27.31 14.88 0.49
CA GLN A 227 26.70 13.94 1.41
C GLN A 227 25.42 13.36 0.83
N LEU A 228 24.59 14.16 0.16
CA LEU A 228 23.38 13.68 -0.51
C LEU A 228 23.70 12.59 -1.54
N MET A 229 24.72 12.78 -2.38
CA MET A 229 25.14 11.77 -3.35
C MET A 229 25.66 10.48 -2.68
N ARG A 230 26.39 10.60 -1.56
CA ARG A 230 26.85 9.43 -0.78
C ARG A 230 25.70 8.67 -0.14
N VAL A 231 24.75 9.38 0.46
CA VAL A 231 23.55 8.82 1.09
C VAL A 231 22.68 8.12 0.04
N TYR A 232 22.47 8.76 -1.11
CA TYR A 232 21.74 8.17 -2.23
C TYR A 232 22.41 6.86 -2.71
N GLY A 233 23.73 6.87 -2.91
CA GLY A 233 24.48 5.68 -3.31
C GLY A 233 24.37 4.54 -2.27
N ALA A 234 24.49 4.86 -0.98
CA ALA A 234 24.36 3.90 0.11
C ALA A 234 22.94 3.31 0.20
N LEU A 235 21.91 4.13 0.00
CA LEU A 235 20.52 3.70 -0.04
C LEU A 235 20.29 2.70 -1.18
N MET A 236 20.70 3.06 -2.41
CA MET A 236 20.51 2.20 -3.58
C MET A 236 21.26 0.88 -3.47
N TRP A 237 22.49 0.91 -2.94
CA TRP A 237 23.26 -0.30 -2.67
C TRP A 237 22.56 -1.22 -1.67
N SER A 238 22.00 -0.64 -0.60
CA SER A 238 21.34 -1.42 0.45
C SER A 238 20.00 -1.98 -0.03
N LEU A 239 19.21 -1.19 -0.76
CA LEU A 239 17.94 -1.62 -1.33
C LEU A 239 18.12 -2.69 -2.40
N GLY A 240 19.16 -2.59 -3.24
CA GLY A 240 19.48 -3.63 -4.22
C GLY A 240 19.69 -5.01 -3.58
N LYS A 241 20.26 -5.06 -2.37
CA LYS A 241 20.42 -6.31 -1.62
C LYS A 241 19.12 -6.84 -1.01
N VAL A 242 18.21 -5.96 -0.62
CA VAL A 242 16.97 -6.34 0.09
C VAL A 242 15.85 -6.70 -0.89
N LEU A 243 15.58 -5.85 -1.89
CA LEU A 243 14.52 -6.08 -2.87
C LEU A 243 14.83 -7.28 -3.78
N ASN A 244 16.11 -7.49 -4.11
CA ASN A 244 16.56 -8.58 -4.97
C ASN A 244 15.83 -8.63 -6.32
N THR A 245 15.47 -7.46 -6.86
CA THR A 245 14.88 -7.30 -8.19
C THR A 245 15.92 -6.69 -9.13
N PRO A 246 15.95 -7.10 -10.41
CA PRO A 246 16.82 -6.47 -11.40
C PRO A 246 16.36 -5.04 -11.73
N GLU A 247 15.08 -4.73 -11.49
CA GLU A 247 14.49 -3.42 -11.73
C GLU A 247 14.83 -2.46 -10.59
N VAL A 248 15.27 -1.26 -10.98
CA VAL A 248 15.62 -0.18 -10.04
C VAL A 248 14.36 0.60 -9.69
N ALA A 249 13.99 0.61 -8.42
CA ALA A 249 12.85 1.39 -7.94
C ALA A 249 13.10 2.90 -8.07
N ARG A 250 12.07 3.67 -8.47
CA ARG A 250 12.13 5.13 -8.55
C ARG A 250 12.29 5.72 -7.16
N VAL A 251 13.31 6.57 -6.99
CA VAL A 251 13.56 7.36 -5.79
C VAL A 251 13.18 8.81 -6.06
N TYR A 252 12.41 9.39 -5.14
CA TYR A 252 12.10 10.82 -5.07
C TYR A 252 12.95 11.47 -3.98
N ILE A 253 13.69 12.51 -4.32
CA ILE A 253 14.63 13.17 -3.41
C ILE A 253 14.11 14.56 -3.07
N GLY A 254 13.91 14.86 -1.79
CA GLY A 254 13.42 16.17 -1.39
C GLY A 254 13.16 16.29 0.10
N SER A 255 12.49 17.38 0.47
CA SER A 255 12.04 17.63 1.83
C SER A 255 10.56 18.02 1.80
N PHE A 256 9.71 17.06 2.15
CA PHE A 256 8.27 17.12 1.91
C PHE A 256 7.55 17.71 3.13
N TRP A 257 7.73 19.03 3.31
CA TRP A 257 7.16 19.80 4.41
C TRP A 257 6.99 21.28 4.03
N ASP A 258 6.29 22.05 4.87
CA ASP A 258 5.98 23.47 4.68
C ASP A 258 7.09 24.42 5.19
N GLN A 259 8.26 23.90 5.58
CA GLN A 259 9.35 24.68 6.16
C GLN A 259 10.38 25.13 5.10
N PRO A 260 11.07 26.27 5.33
CA PRO A 260 12.14 26.71 4.44
C PRO A 260 13.28 25.69 4.39
N LEU A 261 13.87 25.51 3.21
CA LEU A 261 15.01 24.62 3.00
C LEU A 261 16.23 25.12 3.79
N HIS A 262 16.93 24.20 4.46
CA HIS A 262 18.20 24.50 5.12
C HIS A 262 19.34 24.71 4.11
N PHE A 263 19.59 23.72 3.25
CA PHE A 263 20.47 23.85 2.09
C PHE A 263 19.65 23.94 0.80
N ASP A 264 19.72 25.09 0.13
CA ASP A 264 18.90 25.39 -1.06
C ASP A 264 19.64 25.17 -2.40
N MET A 265 20.91 24.74 -2.38
CA MET A 265 21.70 24.47 -3.58
C MET A 265 21.00 23.51 -4.55
N ASN A 266 20.28 22.52 -4.04
CA ASN A 266 19.58 21.51 -4.83
C ASN A 266 18.06 21.80 -4.97
N ARG A 267 17.59 23.02 -4.66
CA ARG A 267 16.17 23.40 -4.68
C ARG A 267 15.45 22.95 -5.95
N LYS A 268 16.02 23.24 -7.12
CA LYS A 268 15.44 22.86 -8.41
C LYS A 268 15.25 21.34 -8.56
N LEU A 269 16.18 20.53 -8.03
CA LEU A 269 16.04 19.08 -8.03
C LEU A 269 14.87 18.66 -7.13
N PHE A 270 14.78 19.22 -5.92
CA PHE A 270 13.72 18.88 -4.97
C PHE A 270 12.33 19.22 -5.52
N GLU A 271 12.17 20.40 -6.12
CA GLU A 271 10.90 20.84 -6.74
C GLU A 271 10.49 19.93 -7.91
N LEU A 272 11.43 19.50 -8.74
CA LEU A 272 11.14 18.59 -9.87
C LEU A 272 10.75 17.19 -9.37
N GLU A 273 11.47 16.64 -8.38
CA GLU A 273 11.16 15.34 -7.80
C GLU A 273 9.83 15.34 -7.03
N GLU A 274 9.49 16.46 -6.39
CA GLU A 274 8.19 16.67 -5.75
C GLU A 274 7.05 16.66 -6.78
N GLN A 275 7.20 17.39 -7.88
CA GLN A 275 6.22 17.39 -8.97
C GLN A 275 6.05 16.00 -9.57
N ASP A 276 7.15 15.26 -9.80
CA ASP A 276 7.09 13.89 -10.31
C ASP A 276 6.35 12.95 -9.34
N LEU A 277 6.56 13.09 -8.03
CA LEU A 277 5.84 12.32 -7.02
C LEU A 277 4.34 12.65 -7.04
N PHE A 278 3.98 13.93 -7.05
CA PHE A 278 2.58 14.35 -7.11
C PHE A 278 1.88 13.88 -8.38
N ASN A 279 2.56 13.92 -9.53
CA ASN A 279 2.04 13.39 -10.78
C ASN A 279 1.78 11.87 -10.69
N ASP A 280 2.69 11.10 -10.07
CA ASP A 280 2.46 9.65 -9.84
C ASP A 280 1.24 9.42 -8.96
N LEU A 281 1.10 10.14 -7.83
CA LEU A 281 -0.02 10.00 -6.90
C LEU A 281 -1.36 10.43 -7.52
N GLN A 282 -1.39 11.54 -8.26
CA GLN A 282 -2.58 12.02 -8.97
C GLN A 282 -3.03 11.09 -10.11
N SER A 283 -2.12 10.28 -10.65
CA SER A 283 -2.46 9.30 -11.68
C SER A 283 -3.20 8.06 -11.12
N LEU A 284 -3.14 7.81 -9.81
CA LEU A 284 -3.64 6.57 -9.20
C LEU A 284 -5.13 6.34 -9.43
N PRO A 285 -6.04 7.33 -9.26
CA PRO A 285 -7.47 7.13 -9.49
C PRO A 285 -7.79 6.77 -10.93
N LYS A 286 -7.10 7.38 -11.90
CA LYS A 286 -7.27 7.08 -13.33
C LYS A 286 -6.84 5.66 -13.67
N ASN A 287 -5.79 5.17 -13.00
CA ASN A 287 -5.20 3.85 -13.25
C ASN A 287 -5.75 2.74 -12.34
N ALA A 288 -6.68 3.06 -11.44
CA ALA A 288 -7.18 2.13 -10.42
C ALA A 288 -7.79 0.87 -11.03
N ALA A 289 -8.63 1.03 -12.06
CA ALA A 289 -9.31 -0.09 -12.73
C ALA A 289 -8.33 -1.09 -13.35
N LEU A 290 -7.28 -0.59 -14.03
CA LEU A 290 -6.22 -1.43 -14.61
C LEU A 290 -5.43 -2.16 -13.54
N ARG A 291 -5.17 -1.52 -12.39
CA ARG A 291 -4.43 -2.14 -11.29
C ARG A 291 -5.25 -3.21 -10.58
N LYS A 292 -6.55 -2.97 -10.35
CA LYS A 292 -7.47 -4.01 -9.84
C LYS A 292 -7.56 -5.22 -10.79
N LEU A 293 -7.54 -4.99 -12.11
CA LEU A 293 -7.45 -6.07 -13.08
C LEU A 293 -6.14 -6.87 -12.95
N ASN A 294 -4.99 -6.18 -12.84
CA ASN A 294 -3.69 -6.84 -12.68
C ASN A 294 -3.61 -7.66 -11.38
N ASP A 295 -4.13 -7.13 -10.29
CA ASP A 295 -4.16 -7.84 -9.00
C ASP A 295 -5.07 -9.07 -9.07
N LEU A 296 -6.22 -8.98 -9.74
CA LEU A 296 -7.09 -10.13 -9.99
C LEU A 296 -6.40 -11.20 -10.86
N ILE A 297 -5.61 -10.79 -11.86
CA ILE A 297 -4.80 -11.73 -12.67
C ILE A 297 -3.72 -12.40 -11.83
N LYS A 298 -3.00 -11.65 -10.99
CA LYS A 298 -1.98 -12.20 -10.07
C LYS A 298 -2.63 -13.23 -9.14
N ARG A 299 -3.76 -12.90 -8.54
CA ARG A 299 -4.53 -13.80 -7.67
C ARG A 299 -5.00 -15.06 -8.40
N ALA A 300 -5.53 -14.92 -9.61
CA ALA A 300 -5.95 -16.06 -10.42
C ALA A 300 -4.79 -17.01 -10.78
N ARG A 301 -3.59 -16.46 -11.03
CA ARG A 301 -2.38 -17.27 -11.28
C ARG A 301 -1.98 -18.05 -10.03
N LEU A 302 -1.97 -17.40 -8.86
CA LEU A 302 -1.67 -18.05 -7.59
C LEU A 302 -2.66 -19.17 -7.28
N ALA A 303 -3.96 -18.90 -7.38
CA ALA A 303 -5.01 -19.91 -7.20
C ALA A 303 -4.79 -21.11 -8.12
N LYS A 304 -4.45 -20.89 -9.40
CA LYS A 304 -4.18 -21.96 -10.36
C LYS A 304 -2.99 -22.85 -9.97
N VAL A 305 -1.90 -22.27 -9.45
CA VAL A 305 -0.72 -23.03 -9.02
C VAL A 305 -1.05 -23.94 -7.84
N ILE A 306 -1.76 -23.42 -6.84
CA ILE A 306 -2.18 -24.21 -5.67
C ILE A 306 -3.09 -25.37 -6.09
N ILE A 307 -3.98 -25.11 -7.04
CA ILE A 307 -4.86 -26.13 -7.62
C ILE A 307 -4.05 -27.22 -8.33
N SER A 308 -3.00 -26.88 -9.08
CA SER A 308 -2.14 -27.91 -9.70
C SER A 308 -1.39 -28.74 -8.67
N ASP A 309 -0.87 -28.10 -7.62
CA ASP A 309 -0.06 -28.78 -6.60
C ASP A 309 -0.92 -29.73 -5.75
N LEU A 310 -2.13 -29.31 -5.37
CA LEU A 310 -3.09 -30.14 -4.63
C LEU A 310 -3.61 -31.32 -5.46
N ASN A 311 -3.76 -31.14 -6.77
CA ASN A 311 -4.16 -32.24 -7.66
C ASN A 311 -3.03 -33.24 -7.92
N GLN A 312 -1.77 -32.79 -7.97
CA GLN A 312 -0.61 -33.69 -8.04
C GLN A 312 -0.38 -34.48 -6.75
N SER A 313 -0.68 -33.88 -5.59
CA SER A 313 -0.53 -34.53 -4.28
C SER A 313 -1.64 -35.55 -3.94
N ARG A 314 -2.67 -35.66 -4.79
CA ARG A 314 -3.79 -36.60 -4.67
C ARG A 314 -3.63 -37.88 -5.52
N ILE A 315 -2.51 -38.03 -6.21
CA ILE A 315 -2.10 -39.23 -6.96
C ILE A 315 -1.03 -39.96 -6.17
#